data_AF-A0A5S5DSM2-F1
#
_entry.id   AF-A0A5S5DSM2-F1
#
_cell.length_a   1.000
_cell.length_b   1.000
_cell.length_c   1.000
_cell.angle_alpha   90.00
_cell.angle_beta   90.00
_cell.angle_gamma   90.00
#
_symmetry.space_group_name_H-M   'P 1'
#
loop_
_entity.id
_entity.type
_entity.pdbx_description
1 polymer ?
#
loop_
_entity_poly.entity_id
_entity_poly.type
_entity_poly.pdbx_seq_one_letter_code
_entity_poly.pdbx_strand_id
1 'polypeptide(L)'
;MNNKFLQILALIPLGLIGLLFSKKMKKNDNIDSATAVDDYSMYPVGTNKDLPRGIRNFNPGNIRINPVNNWQGVIDRSKNTDGAFEQFKTMEFGVRALFRLLETYLRKSPNMTLRQLILKYAPEKENNSEAYMQAVASSIGQDIDGEVSQWFSDGVSKKQLVRAIIKHENGRHIANKHIDEGFILAYS
;
A
#
# COMPACT_ATOMS: atom_id res chain seq x y z
N MET A 1 -24.44 9.38 -37.71
CA MET A 1 -24.28 7.96 -37.33
C MET A 1 -23.58 7.91 -35.99
N ASN A 2 -24.34 7.68 -34.93
CA ASN A 2 -23.83 7.46 -33.58
C ASN A 2 -23.19 6.08 -33.51
N ASN A 3 -21.99 5.98 -32.94
CA ASN A 3 -21.65 4.82 -32.12
C ASN A 3 -20.76 5.28 -30.97
N LYS A 4 -21.31 5.02 -29.78
CA LYS A 4 -20.98 5.61 -28.49
C LYS A 4 -19.70 4.96 -27.96
N PHE A 5 -18.81 5.82 -27.48
CA PHE A 5 -17.87 5.52 -26.41
C PHE A 5 -18.58 4.76 -25.29
N LEU A 6 -18.25 3.50 -25.05
CA LEU A 6 -18.60 2.67 -23.88
C LEU A 6 -17.88 1.32 -24.12
N GLN A 7 -17.12 0.69 -23.22
CA GLN A 7 -17.09 0.69 -21.76
C GLN A 7 -15.65 0.40 -21.28
N ILE A 8 -15.10 1.26 -20.41
CA ILE A 8 -13.96 0.90 -19.56
C ILE A 8 -14.56 0.26 -18.31
N LEU A 9 -14.76 -1.06 -18.35
CA LEU A 9 -15.00 -1.87 -17.17
C LEU A 9 -13.81 -2.83 -17.01
N ALA A 10 -12.78 -2.38 -16.29
CA ALA A 10 -11.88 -3.30 -15.62
C ALA A 10 -12.31 -3.35 -14.15
N LEU A 11 -13.22 -4.27 -13.86
CA LEU A 11 -13.59 -4.70 -12.51
C LEU A 11 -12.32 -5.19 -11.79
N ILE A 12 -11.81 -4.38 -10.87
CA ILE A 12 -10.76 -4.77 -9.90
C ILE A 12 -11.51 -5.21 -8.65
N PRO A 13 -11.33 -6.45 -8.16
CA PRO A 13 -11.19 -6.59 -6.70
C PRO A 13 -10.35 -7.82 -6.21
N LEU A 14 -9.59 -7.59 -5.11
CA LEU A 14 -9.44 -8.39 -3.86
C LEU A 14 -8.13 -9.09 -3.50
N GLY A 15 -7.53 -8.62 -2.41
CA GLY A 15 -6.85 -9.48 -1.45
C GLY A 15 -7.85 -9.92 -0.38
N LEU A 16 -8.05 -11.22 -0.22
CA LEU A 16 -8.67 -11.81 0.95
C LEU A 16 -7.81 -13.00 1.42
N ILE A 17 -7.80 -13.17 2.74
CA ILE A 17 -7.45 -14.35 3.55
C ILE A 17 -6.03 -14.36 4.14
N GLY A 18 -6.01 -14.11 5.45
CA GLY A 18 -4.93 -14.38 6.38
C GLY A 18 -5.28 -14.11 7.84
N LEU A 19 -6.52 -14.35 8.26
CA LEU A 19 -6.90 -14.35 9.68
C LEU A 19 -7.45 -15.73 10.03
N LEU A 20 -6.63 -16.58 10.64
CA LEU A 20 -7.05 -17.71 11.49
C LEU A 20 -5.79 -18.29 12.15
N PHE A 21 -5.46 -17.85 13.37
CA PHE A 21 -4.98 -18.71 14.46
C PHE A 21 -5.01 -17.90 15.77
N SER A 22 -6.05 -18.11 16.57
CA SER A 22 -6.06 -17.75 17.98
C SER A 22 -5.12 -18.71 18.71
N LYS A 23 -4.03 -18.19 19.28
CA LYS A 23 -3.30 -18.88 20.34
C LYS A 23 -3.06 -17.90 21.48
N LYS A 24 -3.79 -18.13 22.56
CA LYS A 24 -3.68 -17.49 23.86
C LYS A 24 -2.21 -17.48 24.31
N MET A 25 -1.55 -16.32 24.27
CA MET A 25 -0.22 -16.13 24.85
C MET A 25 -0.34 -15.70 26.31
N LYS A 26 0.39 -16.40 27.19
CA LYS A 26 0.53 -16.07 28.61
C LYS A 26 1.24 -14.72 28.75
N LYS A 27 0.76 -13.92 29.70
CA LYS A 27 1.36 -12.67 30.15
C LYS A 27 2.72 -12.97 30.80
N ASN A 28 3.79 -12.41 30.26
CA ASN A 28 5.07 -12.31 30.94
C ASN A 28 5.28 -10.83 31.28
N ASP A 29 5.20 -10.52 32.57
CA ASP A 29 5.50 -9.22 33.12
C ASP A 29 7.03 -9.07 33.21
N ASN A 30 7.61 -8.26 32.32
CA ASN A 30 8.90 -7.58 32.53
C ASN A 30 9.04 -6.47 31.49
N ILE A 31 8.64 -5.27 31.90
CA ILE A 31 8.86 -4.01 31.18
C ILE A 31 10.13 -3.43 31.76
N ASP A 32 11.21 -3.42 30.99
CA ASP A 32 12.34 -2.55 31.24
C ASP A 32 12.87 -1.97 29.92
N SER A 33 12.83 -0.64 29.88
CA SER A 33 13.61 0.28 29.05
C SER A 33 13.32 0.35 27.54
N ALA A 34 13.07 1.60 27.12
CA ALA A 34 13.02 2.07 25.75
C ALA A 34 14.30 1.74 24.97
N THR A 35 14.19 1.77 23.63
CA THR A 35 15.23 1.59 22.58
C THR A 35 15.36 0.19 21.96
N ALA A 36 14.28 -0.32 21.36
CA ALA A 36 14.41 -1.31 20.29
C ALA A 36 14.28 -0.60 18.94
N VAL A 37 15.41 -0.08 18.44
CA VAL A 37 15.57 0.22 17.01
C VAL A 37 15.65 -1.12 16.28
N ASP A 38 14.50 -1.60 15.80
CA ASP A 38 14.46 -2.74 14.89
C ASP A 38 15.14 -2.33 13.57
N ASP A 39 16.45 -2.58 13.49
CA ASP A 39 17.27 -2.43 12.31
C ASP A 39 16.82 -3.42 11.22
N TYR A 40 15.84 -2.96 10.44
CA TYR A 40 15.33 -3.63 9.25
C TYR A 40 16.16 -3.20 8.04
N SER A 41 17.49 -3.23 8.13
CA SER A 41 18.40 -3.09 6.99
C SER A 41 18.80 -4.48 6.48
N MET A 42 18.83 -4.64 5.16
CA MET A 42 19.19 -5.88 4.44
C MET A 42 18.13 -7.00 4.43
N TYR A 43 17.22 -6.99 3.45
CA TYR A 43 16.55 -8.24 3.02
C TYR A 43 16.92 -8.57 1.57
N PRO A 44 17.58 -9.72 1.32
CA PRO A 44 17.78 -10.24 -0.02
C PRO A 44 16.43 -10.66 -0.63
N VAL A 45 16.34 -10.54 -1.95
CA VAL A 45 15.25 -11.08 -2.77
C VAL A 45 15.08 -12.57 -2.47
N GLY A 46 14.04 -12.94 -1.71
CA GLY A 46 13.53 -14.32 -1.65
C GLY A 46 13.53 -15.06 -0.29
N THR A 47 12.38 -15.68 -0.01
CA THR A 47 12.16 -16.92 0.77
C THR A 47 12.00 -16.91 2.28
N ASN A 48 11.77 -15.78 2.96
CA ASN A 48 11.09 -15.89 4.25
C ASN A 48 9.57 -16.08 4.02
N LYS A 49 9.08 -17.33 4.07
CA LYS A 49 7.66 -17.67 3.91
C LYS A 49 6.76 -16.95 4.91
N ASP A 50 7.33 -16.48 6.02
CA ASP A 50 6.62 -15.78 7.10
C ASP A 50 6.32 -14.32 6.77
N LEU A 51 6.97 -13.75 5.75
CA LEU A 51 6.69 -12.37 5.32
C LEU A 51 5.40 -12.30 4.49
N PRO A 52 4.56 -11.26 4.68
CA PRO A 52 3.41 -10.97 3.82
C PRO A 52 3.79 -10.91 2.32
N ARG A 53 2.86 -11.31 1.44
CA ARG A 53 3.05 -11.31 -0.03
C ARG A 53 3.61 -9.99 -0.55
N GLY A 54 3.02 -8.86 -0.14
CA GLY A 54 3.45 -7.54 -0.58
C GLY A 54 4.91 -7.27 -0.26
N ILE A 55 5.37 -7.65 0.94
CA ILE A 55 6.78 -7.51 1.33
C ILE A 55 7.68 -8.45 0.53
N ARG A 56 7.30 -9.72 0.34
CA ARG A 56 8.08 -10.68 -0.46
C ARG A 56 8.24 -10.25 -1.92
N ASN A 57 7.21 -9.59 -2.46
CA ASN A 57 7.17 -9.10 -3.84
C ASN A 57 7.85 -7.73 -4.02
N PHE A 58 8.35 -7.13 -2.95
CA PHE A 58 8.74 -5.72 -2.92
C PHE A 58 7.64 -4.79 -3.45
N ASN A 59 6.38 -5.17 -3.21
CA ASN A 59 5.17 -4.50 -3.60
C ASN A 59 4.31 -4.26 -2.36
N PRO A 60 4.72 -3.35 -1.47
CA PRO A 60 4.07 -3.18 -0.16
C PRO A 60 2.65 -2.60 -0.28
N GLY A 61 2.28 -2.06 -1.45
CA GLY A 61 0.90 -1.65 -1.74
C GLY A 61 0.00 -2.76 -2.30
N ASN A 62 0.49 -3.98 -2.53
CA ASN A 62 -0.28 -5.02 -3.24
C ASN A 62 -0.84 -4.52 -4.59
N ILE A 63 -0.04 -3.76 -5.36
CA ILE A 63 -0.43 -3.28 -6.69
C ILE A 63 -0.57 -4.48 -7.62
N ARG A 64 -1.72 -4.60 -8.27
CA ARG A 64 -1.99 -5.67 -9.25
C ARG A 64 -1.31 -5.40 -10.58
N ILE A 65 -0.96 -6.48 -11.27
CA ILE A 65 -0.50 -6.44 -12.65
C ILE A 65 -1.58 -5.80 -13.51
N ASN A 66 -1.17 -4.79 -14.29
CA ASN A 66 -2.00 -4.25 -15.36
C ASN A 66 -1.11 -4.01 -16.60
N PRO A 67 -1.48 -4.53 -17.79
CA PRO A 67 -0.71 -4.34 -19.02
C PRO A 67 -0.45 -2.88 -19.39
N VAL A 68 -1.32 -1.95 -18.98
CA VAL A 68 -1.12 -0.52 -19.29
C VAL A 68 -0.16 0.19 -18.33
N ASN A 69 0.18 -0.43 -17.20
CA ASN A 69 1.09 0.15 -16.23
C ASN A 69 2.54 -0.09 -16.67
N ASN A 70 3.34 0.97 -16.66
CA ASN A 70 4.78 0.90 -16.91
C ASN A 70 5.56 1.44 -15.71
N TRP A 71 5.54 0.68 -14.61
CA TRP A 71 6.21 1.09 -13.38
C TRP A 71 7.72 0.99 -13.51
N GLN A 72 8.44 2.05 -13.10
CA GLN A 72 9.89 1.97 -12.96
C GLN A 72 10.26 0.94 -11.89
N GLY A 73 11.30 0.15 -12.18
CA GLY A 73 11.81 -0.84 -11.25
C GLY A 73 10.95 -2.10 -11.10
N VAL A 74 9.90 -2.29 -11.89
CA VAL A 74 9.23 -3.58 -12.00
C VAL A 74 10.18 -4.62 -12.60
N ILE A 75 10.07 -5.87 -12.17
CA ILE A 75 10.80 -6.97 -12.82
C ILE A 75 10.10 -7.37 -14.12
N ASP A 76 10.83 -8.09 -14.98
CA ASP A 76 10.26 -8.65 -16.21
C ASP A 76 9.07 -9.57 -15.88
N ARG A 77 7.99 -9.45 -16.67
CA ARG A 77 6.77 -10.27 -16.51
C ARG A 77 7.07 -11.77 -16.56
N SER A 78 8.01 -12.21 -17.40
CA SER A 78 8.45 -13.60 -17.49
C SER A 78 9.13 -14.12 -16.22
N LYS A 79 9.64 -13.21 -15.37
CA LYS A 79 10.29 -13.52 -14.09
C LYS A 79 9.37 -13.30 -12.89
N ASN A 80 8.15 -12.80 -13.11
CA ASN A 80 7.19 -12.59 -12.04
C ASN A 80 6.63 -13.93 -11.56
N THR A 81 6.88 -14.23 -10.30
CA THR A 81 6.51 -15.51 -9.65
C THR A 81 5.16 -15.46 -8.94
N ASP A 82 4.57 -14.27 -8.80
CA ASP A 82 3.27 -14.07 -8.15
C ASP A 82 2.11 -14.26 -9.12
N GLY A 83 2.27 -13.80 -10.36
CA GLY A 83 1.30 -13.98 -11.45
C GLY A 83 0.09 -13.05 -11.42
N ALA A 84 -0.23 -12.43 -10.27
CA ALA A 84 -1.36 -11.51 -10.13
C ALA A 84 -0.95 -10.10 -9.69
N PHE A 85 0.12 -9.98 -8.91
CA PHE A 85 0.63 -8.74 -8.35
C PHE A 85 1.97 -8.33 -8.97
N GLU A 86 2.21 -7.03 -9.02
CA GLU A 86 3.50 -6.48 -9.41
C GLU A 86 4.61 -7.03 -8.51
N GLN A 87 5.77 -7.27 -9.08
CA GLN A 87 7.01 -7.57 -8.36
C GLN A 87 8.05 -6.54 -8.77
N PHE A 88 8.71 -5.95 -7.78
CA PHE A 88 9.70 -4.90 -8.00
C PHE A 88 11.11 -5.41 -7.71
N LYS A 89 12.10 -4.75 -8.31
CA LYS A 89 13.53 -5.04 -8.10
C LYS A 89 13.95 -4.76 -6.66
N THR A 90 13.37 -3.72 -6.05
CA THR A 90 13.66 -3.32 -4.66
C THR A 90 12.39 -2.78 -4.00
N MET A 91 12.38 -2.72 -2.65
CA MET A 91 11.25 -2.21 -1.87
C MET A 91 10.92 -0.76 -2.20
N GLU A 92 11.94 0.06 -2.42
CA GLU A 92 11.82 1.49 -2.72
C GLU A 92 11.06 1.72 -4.04
N PHE A 93 11.28 0.87 -5.05
CA PHE A 93 10.52 0.95 -6.31
C PHE A 93 9.04 0.60 -6.12
N GLY A 94 8.73 -0.36 -5.24
CA GLY A 94 7.35 -0.67 -4.87
C GLY A 94 6.67 0.47 -4.11
N VAL A 95 7.38 1.08 -3.16
CA VAL A 95 6.87 2.25 -2.43
C VAL A 95 6.70 3.45 -3.36
N ARG A 96 7.66 3.69 -4.25
CA ARG A 96 7.57 4.70 -5.31
C ARG A 96 6.31 4.49 -6.15
N ALA A 97 6.05 3.27 -6.61
CA ALA A 97 4.86 2.96 -7.40
C ALA A 97 3.57 3.29 -6.62
N LEU A 98 3.53 3.01 -5.31
CA LEU A 98 2.40 3.38 -4.46
C LEU A 98 2.21 4.90 -4.37
N PHE A 99 3.26 5.69 -4.16
CA PHE A 99 3.16 7.15 -4.21
C PHE A 99 2.57 7.63 -5.54
N ARG A 100 3.14 7.19 -6.67
CA ARG A 100 2.69 7.59 -8.01
C ARG A 100 1.24 7.17 -8.31
N LEU A 101 0.80 6.04 -7.76
CA LEU A 101 -0.58 5.57 -7.89
C LEU A 101 -1.56 6.51 -7.18
N LEU A 102 -1.29 6.83 -5.91
CA LEU A 102 -2.13 7.74 -5.13
C LEU A 102 -2.20 9.13 -5.76
N GLU A 103 -1.05 9.67 -6.21
CA GLU A 103 -1.01 10.93 -6.94
C GLU A 103 -1.83 10.90 -8.23
N THR A 104 -1.78 9.78 -8.96
CA THR A 104 -2.55 9.64 -10.19
C THR A 104 -4.05 9.66 -9.92
N TYR A 105 -4.49 9.08 -8.81
CA TYR A 105 -5.89 9.14 -8.39
C TYR A 105 -6.32 10.57 -8.05
N LEU A 106 -5.54 11.26 -7.22
CA LEU A 106 -5.82 12.63 -6.80
C LEU A 106 -5.75 13.62 -7.97
N ARG A 107 -4.80 13.46 -8.89
CA ARG A 107 -4.71 14.29 -10.09
C ARG A 107 -5.92 14.12 -11.01
N LYS A 108 -6.46 12.90 -11.12
CA LYS A 108 -7.67 12.62 -11.92
C LYS A 108 -8.96 13.05 -11.23
N SER A 109 -8.93 13.23 -9.91
CA SER A 109 -10.08 13.58 -9.09
C SER A 109 -9.62 14.46 -7.92
N PRO A 110 -9.42 15.77 -8.13
CA PRO A 110 -8.79 16.65 -7.13
C PRO A 110 -9.58 16.79 -5.82
N ASN A 111 -10.90 16.62 -5.87
CA ASN A 111 -11.79 16.74 -4.71
C ASN A 111 -12.10 15.36 -4.07
N MET A 112 -11.21 14.38 -4.29
CA MET A 112 -11.40 13.02 -3.78
C MET A 112 -11.26 13.01 -2.25
N THR A 113 -12.27 12.47 -1.56
CA THR A 113 -12.21 12.26 -0.12
C THR A 113 -11.34 11.06 0.24
N LEU A 114 -10.92 10.94 1.51
CA LEU A 114 -10.17 9.77 1.95
C LEU A 114 -10.97 8.48 1.73
N ARG A 115 -12.29 8.50 2.00
CA ARG A 115 -13.22 7.41 1.71
C ARG A 115 -13.18 6.99 0.24
N GLN A 116 -13.32 7.97 -0.66
CA GLN A 116 -13.28 7.71 -2.10
C GLN A 116 -11.91 7.19 -2.56
N LEU A 117 -10.83 7.71 -1.98
CA LEU A 117 -9.48 7.25 -2.29
C LEU A 117 -9.29 5.77 -1.91
N ILE A 118 -9.67 5.39 -0.70
CA ILE A 118 -9.55 4.01 -0.21
C ILE A 118 -10.50 3.08 -0.97
N LEU A 119 -11.75 3.46 -1.23
CA LEU A 119 -12.67 2.66 -2.04
C LEU A 119 -12.19 2.46 -3.49
N LYS A 120 -11.51 3.46 -4.05
CA LYS A 120 -10.89 3.34 -5.38
C LYS A 120 -9.65 2.44 -5.34
N TYR A 121 -8.89 2.49 -4.25
CA TYR A 121 -7.69 1.68 -4.05
C TYR A 121 -8.02 0.20 -3.79
N ALA A 122 -8.98 -0.05 -2.91
CA ALA A 122 -9.44 -1.36 -2.47
C ALA A 122 -10.98 -1.40 -2.47
N PRO A 123 -11.62 -1.59 -3.64
CA PRO A 123 -13.07 -1.71 -3.74
C PRO A 123 -13.60 -2.90 -2.94
N GLU A 124 -14.82 -2.77 -2.39
CA GLU A 124 -15.33 -3.68 -1.37
C GLU A 124 -15.45 -5.15 -1.83
N LYS A 125 -15.18 -6.07 -0.90
CA LYS A 125 -16.11 -7.18 -0.66
C LYS A 125 -16.66 -6.99 0.73
N GLU A 126 -17.94 -6.64 0.77
CA GLU A 126 -18.87 -6.67 1.90
C GLU A 126 -18.20 -6.76 3.28
N ASN A 127 -18.06 -5.60 3.95
CA ASN A 127 -17.76 -5.41 5.39
C ASN A 127 -16.34 -5.00 5.83
N ASN A 128 -15.31 -4.95 4.98
CA ASN A 128 -13.94 -4.56 5.42
C ASN A 128 -13.51 -3.12 5.07
N SER A 129 -14.20 -2.42 4.18
CA SER A 129 -13.76 -1.11 3.70
C SER A 129 -13.87 -0.03 4.76
N GLU A 130 -14.92 -0.03 5.60
CA GLU A 130 -15.07 0.96 6.67
C GLU A 130 -13.96 0.84 7.71
N ALA A 131 -13.63 -0.38 8.14
CA ALA A 131 -12.52 -0.61 9.06
C ALA A 131 -11.16 -0.16 8.48
N TYR A 132 -10.94 -0.36 7.17
CA TYR A 132 -9.75 0.16 6.49
C TYR A 132 -9.72 1.69 6.53
N MET A 133 -10.81 2.34 6.10
CA MET A 133 -10.91 3.81 6.08
C MET A 133 -10.66 4.40 7.47
N GLN A 134 -11.30 3.85 8.50
CA GLN A 134 -11.13 4.29 9.88
C GLN A 134 -9.69 4.08 10.40
N ALA A 135 -9.07 2.93 10.09
CA ALA A 135 -7.69 2.66 10.48
C ALA A 135 -6.71 3.63 9.81
N VAL A 136 -6.91 3.95 8.52
CA VAL A 136 -6.08 4.93 7.81
C VAL A 136 -6.31 6.32 8.38
N ALA A 137 -7.56 6.77 8.44
CA ALA A 137 -7.97 8.08 8.98
C ALA A 137 -7.37 8.34 10.37
N SER A 138 -7.52 7.38 11.28
CA SER A 138 -6.99 7.47 12.65
C SER A 138 -5.47 7.57 12.67
N SER A 139 -4.76 6.88 11.76
CA SER A 139 -3.30 6.89 11.72
C SER A 139 -2.71 8.20 11.19
N ILE A 140 -3.48 8.98 10.43
CA ILE A 140 -3.06 10.24 9.83
C ILE A 140 -3.75 11.47 10.45
N GLY A 141 -4.69 11.25 11.38
CA GLY A 141 -5.46 12.31 12.05
C GLY A 141 -6.37 13.09 11.10
N GLN A 142 -6.96 12.44 10.09
CA GLN A 142 -7.82 13.07 9.08
C GLN A 142 -9.23 12.48 9.10
N ASP A 143 -10.20 13.26 8.64
CA ASP A 143 -11.59 12.80 8.47
C ASP A 143 -11.72 11.91 7.23
N ILE A 144 -12.51 10.84 7.32
CA ILE A 144 -12.79 9.93 6.20
C ILE A 144 -13.50 10.63 5.04
N ASP A 145 -14.33 11.64 5.33
CA ASP A 145 -15.08 12.42 4.34
C ASP A 145 -14.38 13.74 4.00
N GLY A 146 -13.23 14.02 4.62
CA GLY A 146 -12.36 15.15 4.28
C GLY A 146 -11.67 14.97 2.92
N GLU A 147 -11.54 16.07 2.17
CA GLU A 147 -10.81 16.09 0.90
C GLU A 147 -9.32 15.87 1.11
N VAL A 148 -8.73 14.91 0.38
CA VAL A 148 -7.32 14.55 0.54
C VAL A 148 -6.40 15.71 0.12
N SER A 149 -6.82 16.52 -0.85
CA SER A 149 -6.05 17.68 -1.35
C SER A 149 -5.76 18.73 -0.28
N GLN A 150 -6.53 18.79 0.80
CA GLN A 150 -6.38 19.79 1.86
C GLN A 150 -5.13 19.56 2.73
N TRP A 151 -4.67 18.32 2.83
CA TRP A 151 -3.55 17.93 3.71
C TRP A 151 -2.46 17.14 3.00
N PHE A 152 -2.72 16.54 1.82
CA PHE A 152 -1.75 15.79 1.02
C PHE A 152 -0.83 16.70 0.18
N SER A 153 -0.35 17.79 0.77
CA SER A 153 0.48 18.80 0.08
C SER A 153 1.98 18.57 0.31
N ASP A 154 2.39 18.19 1.52
CA ASP A 154 3.78 18.03 1.91
C ASP A 154 4.26 16.56 1.93
N GLY A 155 5.58 16.38 2.05
CA GLY A 155 6.18 15.06 2.12
C GLY A 155 5.88 14.28 3.40
N VAL A 156 5.53 14.94 4.50
CA VAL A 156 5.22 14.27 5.78
C VAL A 156 3.87 13.57 5.67
N SER A 157 2.83 14.29 5.28
CA SER A 157 1.48 13.80 5.04
C SER A 157 1.45 12.67 4.02
N LYS A 158 2.18 12.83 2.91
CA LYS A 158 2.32 11.80 1.88
C LYS A 158 2.88 10.49 2.45
N LYS A 159 3.98 10.58 3.20
CA LYS A 159 4.63 9.42 3.81
C LYS A 159 3.76 8.79 4.90
N GLN A 160 2.99 9.57 5.66
CA GLN A 160 2.04 9.05 6.65
C GLN A 160 0.92 8.22 5.99
N LEU A 161 0.30 8.72 4.92
CA LEU A 161 -0.72 7.95 4.18
C LEU A 161 -0.16 6.64 3.61
N VAL A 162 1.02 6.70 2.99
CA VAL A 162 1.68 5.50 2.44
C VAL A 162 2.01 4.49 3.54
N ARG A 163 2.52 4.93 4.70
CA ARG A 163 2.73 4.07 5.87
C ARG A 163 1.46 3.38 6.32
N ALA A 164 0.35 4.13 6.41
CA ALA A 164 -0.94 3.61 6.83
C ALA A 164 -1.46 2.51 5.91
N ILE A 165 -1.40 2.74 4.59
CA ILE A 165 -1.77 1.77 3.57
C ILE A 165 -0.89 0.51 3.68
N ILE A 166 0.44 0.67 3.72
CA ILE A 166 1.36 -0.47 3.81
C ILE A 166 1.09 -1.31 5.06
N LYS A 167 0.86 -0.66 6.21
CA LYS A 167 0.53 -1.34 7.47
C LYS A 167 -0.75 -2.15 7.33
N HIS A 168 -1.79 -1.58 6.72
CA HIS A 168 -3.05 -2.27 6.49
C HIS A 168 -2.87 -3.47 5.55
N GLU A 169 -2.21 -3.26 4.41
CA GLU A 169 -2.01 -4.26 3.36
C GLU A 169 -1.17 -5.47 3.78
N ASN A 170 -0.25 -5.27 4.72
CA ASN A 170 0.72 -6.29 5.13
C ASN A 170 0.58 -6.71 6.60
N GLY A 171 -0.34 -6.09 7.36
CA GLY A 171 -0.46 -6.26 8.80
C GLY A 171 0.76 -5.78 9.60
N ARG A 172 1.73 -5.12 8.96
CA ARG A 172 2.99 -4.68 9.58
C ARG A 172 3.62 -3.50 8.84
N HIS A 173 4.47 -2.78 9.56
CA HIS A 173 5.28 -1.70 8.99
C HIS A 173 6.51 -2.22 8.25
N ILE A 174 7.05 -1.39 7.36
CA ILE A 174 8.39 -1.54 6.80
C ILE A 174 9.30 -0.43 7.33
N ALA A 175 10.62 -0.60 7.18
CA ALA A 175 11.60 0.40 7.60
C ALA A 175 11.31 1.78 6.98
N ASN A 176 11.43 2.85 7.77
CA ASN A 176 11.21 4.21 7.29
C ASN A 176 12.13 4.58 6.12
N LYS A 177 13.37 4.06 6.08
CA LYS A 177 14.30 4.29 4.96
C LYS A 177 13.68 3.94 3.59
N HIS A 178 12.92 2.84 3.50
CA HIS A 178 12.28 2.42 2.25
C HIS A 178 11.19 3.40 1.81
N ILE A 179 10.52 4.01 2.78
CA ILE A 179 9.49 5.03 2.54
C ILE A 179 10.13 6.34 2.12
N ASP A 180 11.22 6.74 2.78
CA ASP A 180 11.94 7.97 2.47
C ASP A 180 12.62 7.89 1.09
N GLU A 181 13.29 6.78 0.77
CA GLU A 181 13.92 6.55 -0.54
C GLU A 181 12.87 6.39 -1.64
N GLY A 182 11.79 5.64 -1.40
CA GLY A 182 10.68 5.53 -2.34
C GLY A 182 9.97 6.87 -2.60
N PHE A 183 9.90 7.74 -1.59
CA PHE A 183 9.43 9.11 -1.73
C PHE A 183 10.38 9.91 -2.62
N ILE A 184 11.69 9.92 -2.35
CA ILE A 184 12.68 10.62 -3.19
C ILE A 184 12.58 10.17 -4.65
N LEU A 185 12.53 8.86 -4.92
CA LEU A 185 12.39 8.32 -6.28
C LEU A 185 11.07 8.68 -6.98
N ALA A 186 10.03 9.06 -6.23
CA ALA A 186 8.74 9.44 -6.79
C ALA A 186 8.68 10.92 -7.22
N TYR A 187 9.60 11.73 -6.70
CA TYR A 187 9.64 13.20 -6.82
C TYR A 187 10.96 13.77 -7.35
N SER A 188 11.93 12.91 -7.68
CA SER A 188 13.17 13.25 -8.39
C SER A 188 12.97 13.43 -9.89
#